data_AF-A0A6P7HC94-F1
#
_entry.id   AF-A0A6P7HC94-F1
#
_cell.length_a   1.000
_cell.length_b   1.000
_cell.length_c   1.000
_cell.angle_alpha   90.00
_cell.angle_beta   90.00
_cell.angle_gamma   90.00
#
_symmetry.space_group_name_H-M   'P 1'
#
loop_
_entity.id
_entity.type
_entity.pdbx_description
1 polymer ?
#
loop_
_entity_poly.entity_id
_entity_poly.type
_entity_poly.pdbx_seq_one_letter_code
_entity_poly.pdbx_strand_id
1 'polypeptide(L)'
;MFGFVVTICLLVISAQGQIPVERCPDVKGVENFDGEAYLGDWIEQARYPTLLEDHGECVVTNIALDLNGVVKSRTTYTNSE
;
A
#
# COMPACT_ATOMS: atom_id res chain seq x y z
N MET A 1 20.18 35.62 8.82
CA MET A 1 19.60 34.90 7.66
C MET A 1 20.14 33.48 7.54
N PHE A 2 21.47 33.27 7.46
CA PHE A 2 22.08 31.93 7.43
C PHE A 2 21.71 31.01 8.59
N GLY A 3 21.71 31.50 9.84
CA GLY A 3 21.35 30.68 11.00
C GLY A 3 19.91 30.16 10.94
N PHE A 4 18.97 30.98 10.45
CA PHE A 4 17.56 30.59 10.31
C PHE A 4 17.39 29.48 9.26
N VAL A 5 18.16 29.55 8.16
CA VAL A 5 18.19 28.53 7.10
C VAL A 5 18.74 27.20 7.60
N VAL A 6 19.82 27.22 8.40
CA VAL A 6 20.38 26.00 8.99
C VAL A 6 19.40 25.35 9.97
N THR A 7 18.74 26.16 10.81
CA THR A 7 17.76 25.67 11.78
C THR A 7 16.53 25.05 11.10
N ILE A 8 16.00 25.65 10.02
CA ILE A 8 14.86 25.06 9.29
C ILE A 8 15.25 23.76 8.58
N CYS A 9 16.43 23.67 7.96
CA CYS A 9 16.89 22.44 7.32
C CYS A 9 17.03 21.27 8.31
N LEU A 10 17.53 21.53 9.52
CA LEU A 10 17.67 20.49 10.55
C LEU A 10 16.31 19.97 11.06
N LEU A 11 15.28 20.82 11.13
CA LEU A 11 13.93 20.42 11.55
C LEU A 11 13.22 19.54 10.51
N VAL A 12 13.46 19.77 9.22
CA VAL A 12 12.86 18.96 8.13
C VAL A 12 13.42 17.54 8.12
N ILE A 13 14.70 17.35 8.46
CA ILE A 13 15.35 16.03 8.48
C ILE A 13 14.80 15.13 9.61
N SER A 14 14.28 15.72 10.69
CA SER A 14 13.68 14.99 11.82
C SER A 14 12.25 14.50 11.59
N ALA A 15 11.59 14.90 10.49
CA ALA A 15 10.28 14.38 10.11
C ALA A 15 10.43 12.99 9.45
N GLN A 16 10.75 11.98 10.25
CA GLN A 16 10.75 10.60 9.78
C GLN A 16 9.31 10.08 9.77
N GLY A 17 8.75 9.83 8.60
CA GLY A 17 7.57 8.98 8.47
C GLY A 17 7.96 7.54 8.77
N GLN A 18 8.13 7.19 10.04
CA GLN A 18 8.42 5.81 10.42
C GLN A 18 7.14 4.99 10.27
N ILE A 19 7.20 3.88 9.53
CA ILE A 19 6.21 2.80 9.68
C ILE A 19 6.52 2.20 11.05
N PRO A 20 5.66 2.37 12.08
CA PRO A 20 5.95 1.85 13.40
C PRO A 20 6.10 0.34 13.28
N VAL A 21 7.25 -0.22 13.67
CA VAL A 21 7.46 -1.67 13.81
C VAL A 21 6.81 -2.16 15.11
N GLU A 22 5.62 -1.64 15.40
CA GLU A 22 4.81 -2.08 16.51
C GLU A 22 4.03 -3.31 16.07
N ARG A 23 3.55 -4.09 17.05
CA ARG A 23 2.71 -5.26 16.77
C ARG A 23 1.59 -4.83 15.81
N CYS A 24 1.30 -5.66 14.81
CA CYS A 24 0.21 -5.40 13.88
C CYS A 24 -1.04 -4.98 14.68
N PRO A 25 -1.68 -3.84 14.33
CA PRO A 25 -2.86 -3.41 15.04
C PRO A 25 -3.93 -4.49 14.99
N ASP A 26 -4.82 -4.51 15.98
CA ASP A 26 -6.01 -5.36 15.91
C ASP A 26 -6.98 -4.78 14.88
N VAL A 27 -6.99 -5.35 13.68
CA VAL A 27 -7.86 -4.94 12.57
C VAL A 27 -9.03 -5.92 12.48
N LYS A 28 -10.24 -5.41 12.62
CA LYS A 28 -11.46 -6.21 12.47
C LYS A 28 -11.76 -6.46 11.00
N GLY A 29 -12.10 -7.70 10.66
CA GLY A 29 -12.61 -8.06 9.34
C GLY A 29 -14.02 -7.51 9.10
N VAL A 30 -14.44 -7.51 7.83
CA VAL A 30 -15.81 -7.17 7.43
C VAL A 30 -16.74 -8.35 7.78
N GLU A 31 -17.77 -8.10 8.58
CA GLU A 31 -18.78 -9.12 8.90
C GLU A 31 -19.63 -9.47 7.67
N ASN A 32 -19.99 -10.75 7.53
CA ASN A 32 -20.79 -11.27 6.40
C ASN A 32 -20.21 -10.92 5.03
N PHE A 33 -18.89 -10.95 4.90
CA PHE A 33 -18.18 -10.66 3.66
C PHE A 33 -18.58 -11.64 2.54
N ASP A 34 -19.05 -11.10 1.42
CA ASP A 34 -19.36 -11.85 0.21
C ASP A 34 -18.09 -11.99 -0.64
N GLY A 35 -17.48 -13.18 -0.58
CA GLY A 35 -16.25 -13.48 -1.31
C GLY A 35 -16.45 -13.59 -2.83
N GLU A 36 -17.65 -13.92 -3.31
CA GLU A 36 -17.93 -14.00 -4.74
C GLU A 36 -18.04 -12.61 -5.36
N ALA A 37 -18.71 -11.68 -4.66
CA ALA A 37 -18.78 -10.28 -5.07
C ALA A 37 -17.43 -9.54 -5.00
N TYR A 38 -16.44 -10.09 -4.30
CA TYR A 38 -15.09 -9.53 -4.19
C TYR A 38 -14.17 -9.91 -5.37
N LEU A 39 -14.56 -10.88 -6.19
CA LEU A 39 -13.76 -11.32 -7.34
C LEU A 39 -13.70 -10.24 -8.44
N GLY A 40 -12.69 -10.34 -9.30
CA GLY A 40 -12.46 -9.40 -10.40
C GLY A 40 -11.34 -8.41 -10.13
N ASP A 41 -11.37 -7.28 -10.85
CA ASP A 41 -10.28 -6.30 -10.87
C ASP A 41 -10.46 -5.21 -9.82
N TRP A 42 -9.41 -4.99 -9.02
CA TRP A 42 -9.30 -3.93 -8.03
C TRP A 42 -8.26 -2.91 -8.47
N ILE A 43 -8.68 -1.65 -8.63
CA ILE A 43 -7.79 -0.53 -8.97
C ILE A 43 -7.30 0.11 -7.67
N GLU A 44 -5.99 0.09 -7.47
CA GLU A 44 -5.41 0.68 -6.28
C GLU A 44 -5.54 2.20 -6.30
N GLN A 45 -6.12 2.77 -5.24
CA GLN A 45 -6.30 4.22 -5.11
C GLN A 45 -5.16 4.90 -4.36
N ALA A 46 -4.58 4.21 -3.37
CA ALA A 46 -3.48 4.70 -2.55
C ALA A 46 -2.80 3.53 -1.82
N ARG A 47 -1.52 3.72 -1.45
CA ARG A 47 -0.73 2.78 -0.67
C ARG A 47 0.18 3.48 0.32
N TYR A 48 0.67 2.74 1.31
CA TYR A 48 1.84 3.17 2.07
C TYR A 48 3.10 3.05 1.21
N PRO A 49 4.09 3.94 1.38
CA PRO A 49 5.35 3.85 0.64
C PRO A 49 6.11 2.59 1.07
N THR A 50 6.33 1.67 0.13
CA THR A 50 7.13 0.45 0.35
C THR A 50 8.12 0.25 -0.80
N LEU A 51 9.26 -0.40 -0.52
CA LEU A 51 10.28 -0.69 -1.54
C LEU A 51 9.83 -1.72 -2.58
N LEU A 52 8.81 -2.52 -2.27
CA LEU A 52 8.36 -3.63 -3.13
C LEU A 52 7.56 -3.16 -4.34
N GLU A 53 7.02 -1.95 -4.26
CA GLU A 53 6.17 -1.38 -5.31
C GLU A 53 6.54 0.07 -5.61
N ASP A 54 7.82 0.39 -5.41
CA ASP A 54 8.38 1.69 -5.69
C ASP A 54 8.17 2.04 -7.17
N HIS A 55 7.65 3.24 -7.46
CA HIS A 55 7.28 3.72 -8.80
C HIS A 55 6.21 2.90 -9.56
N GLY A 56 5.42 2.07 -8.86
CA GLY A 56 4.29 1.37 -9.46
C GLY A 56 3.13 2.31 -9.82
N GLU A 57 2.77 2.40 -11.10
CA GLU A 57 1.61 3.17 -11.57
C GLU A 57 0.53 2.28 -12.19
N CYS A 58 -0.71 2.81 -12.24
CA CYS A 58 -1.87 2.13 -12.83
C CYS A 58 -2.04 0.68 -12.30
N VAL A 59 -1.97 0.53 -10.97
CA VAL A 59 -1.91 -0.79 -10.33
C VAL A 59 -3.30 -1.42 -10.26
N VAL A 60 -3.40 -2.61 -10.83
CA VAL A 60 -4.63 -3.42 -10.87
C VAL A 60 -4.33 -4.79 -10.29
N THR A 61 -5.18 -5.24 -9.37
CA THR A 61 -5.13 -6.60 -8.82
C THR A 61 -6.37 -7.37 -9.20
N ASN A 62 -6.19 -8.46 -9.95
CA ASN A 62 -7.26 -9.41 -10.22
C ASN A 62 -7.33 -10.45 -9.11
N ILE A 63 -8.53 -10.64 -8.54
CA ILE A 63 -8.84 -11.65 -7.54
C ILE A 63 -9.74 -12.72 -8.16
N ALA A 64 -9.33 -13.98 -8.05
CA ALA A 64 -10.05 -15.14 -8.60
C ALA A 64 -10.03 -16.33 -7.64
N LEU A 65 -10.91 -17.30 -7.88
CA LEU A 65 -10.89 -18.61 -7.20
C LEU A 65 -10.39 -19.68 -8.17
N ASP A 66 -9.60 -20.63 -7.68
CA ASP A 66 -9.33 -21.86 -8.41
C ASP A 66 -10.44 -22.91 -8.20
N LEU A 67 -10.32 -24.06 -8.87
CA LEU A 67 -11.30 -25.16 -8.81
C LEU A 67 -11.45 -25.75 -7.41
N ASN A 68 -10.50 -25.51 -6.50
CA ASN A 68 -10.53 -25.97 -5.12
C ASN A 68 -11.02 -24.87 -4.15
N GLY A 69 -11.45 -23.72 -4.68
CA GLY A 69 -11.86 -22.57 -3.88
C GLY A 69 -10.69 -21.80 -3.25
N VAL A 70 -9.46 -21.99 -3.72
CA VAL A 70 -8.31 -21.20 -3.24
C VAL A 70 -8.30 -19.84 -3.93
N VAL A 71 -8.18 -18.77 -3.13
CA VAL A 71 -8.03 -17.41 -3.64
C VAL A 71 -6.68 -17.24 -4.33
N LYS A 72 -6.71 -16.75 -5.57
CA LYS A 72 -5.55 -16.32 -6.35
C LYS A 72 -5.62 -14.81 -6.55
N SER A 73 -4.51 -14.13 -6.26
CA SER A 73 -4.33 -12.71 -6.55
C SER A 73 -3.25 -12.54 -7.59
N ARG A 74 -3.52 -11.72 -8.61
CA ARG A 74 -2.53 -11.31 -9.61
C ARG A 74 -2.52 -9.79 -9.70
N THR A 75 -1.44 -9.19 -9.23
CA THR A 75 -1.21 -7.75 -9.33
C THR A 75 -0.37 -7.44 -10.56
N THR A 76 -0.80 -6.43 -11.32
CA THR A 76 -0.07 -5.88 -12.45
C THR A 76 0.06 -4.38 -12.26
N TYR A 77 1.21 -3.84 -12.63
CA TYR A 77 1.53 -2.43 -12.59
C TYR A 77 2.19 -2.05 -13.91
N THR A 78 1.99 -0.82 -14.32
CA THR A 78 2.72 -0.22 -15.44
C THR A 78 3.81 0.59 -14.79
N ASN A 79 5.07 0.21 -14.97
CA ASN A 79 6.17 1.05 -14.49
C ASN A 79 6.17 2.35 -15.29
N SER A 80 6.28 3.50 -14.62
CA SER A 80 6.87 4.67 -15.24
C SER A 80 8.39 4.47 -15.26
N GLU A 81 9.02 4.66 -16.42
CA GLU A 81 10.47 4.56 -16.65
C GLU A 81 11.33 5.31 -15.64
#